data_AF-A0A7X6NYN1-F1
#
_entry.id   AF-A0A7X6NYN1-F1
#
_cell.length_a   1.000
_cell.length_b   1.000
_cell.length_c   1.000
_cell.angle_alpha   90.00
_cell.angle_beta   90.00
_cell.angle_gamma   90.00
#
_symmetry.space_group_name_H-M   'P 1'
#
loop_
_entity.id
_entity.type
_entity.pdbx_description
1 polymer ?
#
loop_
_entity_poly.entity_id
_entity_poly.type
_entity_poly.pdbx_seq_one_letter_code
_entity_poly.pdbx_strand_id
1 'polypeptide(L)'
;SYLNKIITLKNEKEKYTYVYDKVCDLLDIDYKLHNQCEFENSKCINMRLLNKKENNTYGCCFIGGKVCKHFKNNCCSTKSLSCKLFVCRHLKKEGKSLTIDDILILKLFFNYRQKDILNMNVSQTKEETINKLLNKKH
;
A
#
# COMPACT_ATOMS: atom_id res chain seq x y z
N SER A 1 23.47 3.56 -3.89
CA SER A 1 22.38 2.85 -3.17
C SER A 1 21.28 3.85 -2.80
N TYR A 2 20.00 3.45 -2.85
CA TYR A 2 18.88 4.30 -2.42
C TYR A 2 18.95 4.66 -0.92
N LEU A 3 19.57 3.81 -0.09
CA LEU A 3 19.77 4.07 1.34
C LEU A 3 20.63 5.32 1.56
N ASN A 4 21.75 5.45 0.85
CA ASN A 4 22.63 6.62 0.96
C ASN A 4 21.86 7.91 0.61
N LYS A 5 21.03 7.86 -0.45
CA LYS A 5 20.20 9.01 -0.83
C LYS A 5 19.25 9.42 0.30
N ILE A 6 18.57 8.47 0.95
CA ILE A 6 17.67 8.75 2.07
C ILE A 6 18.42 9.39 3.25
N ILE A 7 19.59 8.85 3.59
CA ILE A 7 20.42 9.35 4.70
C ILE A 7 20.87 10.80 4.46
N THR A 8 21.21 11.14 3.21
CA THR A 8 21.68 12.49 2.85
C THR A 8 20.57 13.54 2.76
N LEU A 9 19.29 13.15 2.68
CA LEU A 9 18.18 14.11 2.61
C LEU A 9 17.98 14.80 3.96
N LYS A 10 18.09 16.14 3.96
CA LYS A 10 17.89 16.96 5.16
C LYS A 10 16.43 17.36 5.36
N ASN A 11 15.70 17.63 4.28
CA ASN A 11 14.29 18.00 4.34
C ASN A 11 13.41 16.77 4.66
N GLU A 12 12.62 16.83 5.74
CA GLU A 12 11.74 15.72 6.16
C GLU A 12 10.68 15.37 5.12
N LYS A 13 10.07 16.38 4.47
CA LYS A 13 9.04 16.16 3.44
C LYS A 13 9.63 15.42 2.25
N GLU A 14 10.80 15.85 1.77
CA GLU A 14 11.50 15.19 0.67
C GLU A 14 11.92 13.76 1.05
N LYS A 15 12.44 13.57 2.27
CA LYS A 15 12.83 12.25 2.79
C LYS A 15 11.64 11.30 2.82
N TYR A 16 10.53 11.69 3.46
CA TYR A 16 9.33 10.86 3.54
C TYR A 16 8.72 10.60 2.17
N THR A 17 8.68 11.60 1.29
CA THR A 17 8.22 11.45 -0.09
C THR A 17 9.06 10.41 -0.84
N TYR A 18 10.39 10.50 -0.75
CA TYR A 18 11.29 9.59 -1.43
C TYR A 18 11.18 8.16 -0.90
N VAL A 19 11.15 7.98 0.42
CA VAL A 19 10.95 6.66 1.05
C VAL A 19 9.61 6.06 0.62
N TYR A 20 8.53 6.85 0.68
CA TYR A 20 7.19 6.43 0.33
C TYR A 20 7.11 5.96 -1.13
N ASP A 21 7.62 6.76 -2.07
CA ASP A 21 7.63 6.40 -3.48
C ASP A 21 8.45 5.13 -3.72
N LYS A 22 9.64 5.05 -3.12
CA LYS A 22 10.54 3.92 -3.32
C LYS A 22 9.95 2.62 -2.81
N VAL A 23 9.32 2.63 -1.63
CA VAL A 23 8.67 1.43 -1.07
C VAL A 23 7.47 1.03 -1.90
N CYS A 24 6.64 1.99 -2.33
CA CYS A 24 5.54 1.70 -3.24
C CYS A 24 6.01 1.03 -4.54
N ASP A 25 7.12 1.50 -5.14
CA ASP A 25 7.68 0.89 -6.35
C ASP A 25 8.20 -0.53 -6.09
N LEU A 26 8.87 -0.74 -4.96
CA LEU A 26 9.34 -2.07 -4.57
C LEU A 26 8.19 -3.06 -4.38
N LEU A 27 7.12 -2.63 -3.69
CA LEU A 27 5.92 -3.44 -3.52
C LEU A 27 5.25 -3.74 -4.87
N ASP A 28 5.12 -2.75 -5.76
CA ASP A 28 4.53 -2.98 -7.09
C ASP A 28 5.32 -3.97 -7.93
N ILE A 29 6.64 -3.96 -7.84
CA ILE A 29 7.51 -4.95 -8.48
C ILE A 29 7.26 -6.33 -7.87
N ASP A 30 7.25 -6.44 -6.54
CA ASP A 30 7.04 -7.71 -5.84
C ASP A 30 5.68 -8.34 -6.17
N TYR A 31 4.60 -7.55 -6.09
CA TYR A 31 3.24 -7.99 -6.40
C TYR A 31 3.10 -8.49 -7.84
N LYS A 32 3.78 -7.83 -8.80
CA LYS A 32 3.78 -8.25 -10.21
C LYS A 32 4.62 -9.49 -10.46
N LEU A 33 5.83 -9.53 -9.90
CA LEU A 33 6.77 -10.64 -10.11
C LEU A 33 6.23 -11.96 -9.57
N HIS A 34 5.62 -11.92 -8.39
CA HIS A 34 5.13 -13.12 -7.70
C HIS A 34 3.65 -13.39 -7.94
N ASN A 35 2.93 -12.53 -8.67
CA ASN A 35 1.48 -12.57 -8.84
C ASN A 35 0.76 -12.90 -7.52
N GLN A 36 1.08 -12.16 -6.44
CA GLN A 36 0.66 -12.53 -5.06
C GLN A 36 -0.85 -12.75 -4.92
N CYS A 37 -1.63 -11.95 -5.65
CA CYS A 37 -3.09 -11.96 -5.67
C CYS A 37 -3.69 -12.96 -6.67
N GLU A 38 -2.84 -13.72 -7.38
CA GLU A 38 -3.21 -14.72 -8.38
C GLU A 38 -4.30 -14.18 -9.32
N PHE A 39 -3.99 -13.04 -9.94
CA PHE A 39 -4.91 -12.38 -10.86
C PHE A 39 -5.08 -13.23 -12.12
N GLU A 40 -6.34 -13.46 -12.49
CA GLU A 40 -6.74 -14.13 -13.73
C GLU A 40 -8.07 -13.52 -14.19
N ASN A 41 -8.22 -13.25 -15.49
CA ASN A 41 -9.43 -12.66 -16.07
C ASN A 41 -9.92 -11.41 -15.32
N SER A 42 -8.98 -10.51 -14.98
CA SER A 42 -9.23 -9.27 -14.23
C SER A 42 -9.80 -9.44 -12.82
N LYS A 43 -9.72 -10.65 -12.24
CA LYS A 43 -10.17 -10.96 -10.87
C LYS A 43 -9.02 -11.58 -10.07
N CYS A 44 -8.84 -11.13 -8.84
CA CYS A 44 -7.91 -11.79 -7.91
C CYS A 44 -8.53 -13.07 -7.34
N ILE A 45 -7.70 -13.97 -6.81
CA ILE A 45 -8.14 -15.25 -6.23
C ILE A 45 -9.28 -15.09 -5.23
N ASN A 46 -9.22 -14.11 -4.34
CA ASN A 46 -10.28 -13.87 -3.37
C ASN A 46 -11.62 -13.54 -4.04
N MET A 47 -11.63 -12.79 -5.14
CA MET A 47 -12.86 -12.50 -5.89
C MET A 47 -13.37 -13.71 -6.68
N ARG A 48 -12.46 -14.53 -7.21
CA ARG A 48 -12.81 -15.79 -7.90
C ARG A 48 -13.46 -16.79 -6.94
N LEU A 49 -12.90 -16.94 -5.73
CA LEU A 49 -13.43 -17.84 -4.71
C LEU A 49 -14.79 -17.39 -4.12
N LEU A 50 -15.06 -16.09 -4.09
CA LEU A 50 -16.30 -15.57 -3.50
C LEU A 50 -17.55 -15.82 -4.35
N ASN A 51 -17.43 -16.33 -5.59
CA ASN A 51 -18.53 -16.72 -6.49
C ASN A 51 -19.74 -15.76 -6.47
N LYS A 52 -19.47 -14.45 -6.31
CA LYS A 52 -20.53 -13.43 -6.34
C LYS A 52 -21.03 -13.32 -7.77
N LYS A 53 -22.36 -13.34 -7.95
CA LYS A 53 -23.04 -13.16 -9.24
C LYS A 53 -22.65 -11.85 -9.95
N GLU A 54 -22.12 -10.87 -9.21
CA GLU A 54 -21.64 -9.62 -9.76
C GLU A 54 -20.25 -9.77 -10.40
N ASN A 55 -20.10 -9.25 -11.61
CA ASN A 55 -18.81 -9.02 -12.29
C ASN A 55 -18.02 -7.89 -11.61
N ASN A 56 -17.78 -8.01 -10.31
CA ASN A 56 -17.01 -7.05 -9.56
C ASN A 56 -15.51 -7.24 -9.87
N THR A 57 -14.97 -6.29 -10.63
CA THR A 57 -13.54 -6.19 -10.98
C THR A 57 -12.80 -5.15 -10.12
N TYR A 58 -13.44 -4.64 -9.06
CA TYR A 58 -12.88 -3.59 -8.20
C TYR A 58 -11.72 -4.08 -7.32
N GLY A 59 -11.56 -5.39 -7.15
CA GLY A 59 -10.46 -5.98 -6.36
C GLY A 59 -10.39 -5.43 -4.93
N CYS A 60 -9.18 -5.07 -4.48
CA CYS A 60 -8.96 -4.46 -3.16
C CYS A 60 -9.55 -3.04 -3.01
N CYS A 61 -10.01 -2.41 -4.11
CA CYS A 61 -10.69 -1.11 -4.04
C CYS A 61 -12.16 -1.21 -3.66
N PHE A 62 -12.70 -2.39 -3.37
CA PHE A 62 -14.01 -2.56 -2.76
C PHE A 62 -13.86 -2.80 -1.25
N ILE A 63 -14.08 -1.75 -0.44
CA ILE A 63 -13.84 -1.76 1.01
C ILE A 63 -15.12 -1.32 1.72
N GLY A 64 -15.54 -2.06 2.75
CA GLY A 64 -16.71 -1.69 3.56
C GLY A 64 -18.03 -1.60 2.78
N GLY A 65 -18.16 -2.39 1.70
CA GLY A 65 -19.36 -2.38 0.84
C GLY A 65 -19.42 -1.23 -0.16
N LYS A 66 -18.35 -0.44 -0.33
CA LYS A 66 -18.31 0.69 -1.25
C LYS A 66 -17.07 0.63 -2.15
N VAL A 67 -17.19 1.18 -3.36
CA VAL A 67 -16.07 1.38 -4.28
C VAL A 67 -15.24 2.58 -3.81
N CYS A 68 -13.92 2.40 -3.76
CA CYS A 68 -12.98 3.46 -3.38
C CYS A 68 -13.05 4.64 -4.38
N LYS A 69 -13.02 5.87 -3.86
CA LYS A 69 -13.02 7.13 -4.63
C LYS A 69 -11.88 7.25 -5.66
N HIS A 70 -10.82 6.46 -5.48
CA HIS A 70 -9.65 6.44 -6.37
C HIS A 70 -9.68 5.31 -7.41
N PHE A 71 -10.75 4.51 -7.46
CA PHE A 71 -10.92 3.54 -8.54
C PHE A 71 -11.52 4.23 -9.76
N LYS A 72 -10.76 4.30 -10.85
CA LYS A 72 -11.15 4.95 -12.12
C LYS A 72 -10.69 4.10 -13.28
N ASN A 73 -11.45 4.02 -14.36
CA ASN A 73 -11.07 3.29 -15.58
C ASN A 73 -10.58 1.85 -15.31
N ASN A 74 -11.29 1.12 -14.45
CA ASN A 74 -10.95 -0.25 -14.04
C ASN A 74 -9.58 -0.41 -13.31
N CYS A 75 -9.00 0.67 -12.80
CA CYS A 75 -7.74 0.62 -12.06
C CYS A 75 -7.72 1.56 -10.85
N CYS A 76 -6.81 1.31 -9.92
CA CYS A 76 -6.55 2.23 -8.82
C CYS A 76 -5.69 3.40 -9.33
N SER A 77 -6.16 4.63 -9.18
CA SER A 77 -5.44 5.83 -9.64
C SER A 77 -4.57 6.46 -8.54
N THR A 78 -4.43 5.84 -7.37
CA THR A 78 -3.62 6.37 -6.26
C THR A 78 -2.47 5.44 -5.93
N LYS A 79 -1.30 6.03 -5.64
CA LYS A 79 -0.11 5.32 -5.14
C LYS A 79 -0.15 5.25 -3.61
N SER A 80 -1.23 4.73 -3.03
CA SER A 80 -1.40 4.69 -1.57
C SER A 80 -0.57 3.55 -0.95
N LEU A 81 0.47 3.89 -0.18
CA LEU A 81 1.32 2.91 0.52
C LEU A 81 0.51 2.03 1.46
N SER A 82 -0.40 2.62 2.25
CA SER A 82 -1.28 1.87 3.15
C SER A 82 -2.11 0.82 2.40
N CYS A 83 -2.61 1.15 1.19
CA CYS A 83 -3.31 0.18 0.36
C CYS A 83 -2.41 -0.94 -0.17
N LYS A 84 -1.11 -0.67 -0.40
CA LYS A 84 -0.14 -1.69 -0.85
C LYS A 84 0.34 -2.59 0.28
N LEU A 85 0.40 -2.08 1.50
CA LEU A 85 0.66 -2.86 2.71
C LEU A 85 -0.56 -3.67 3.14
N PHE A 86 -1.76 -3.23 2.75
CA PHE A 86 -2.99 -3.97 3.02
C PHE A 86 -3.03 -5.28 2.22
N VAL A 87 -3.20 -6.38 2.93
CA VAL A 87 -3.48 -7.72 2.39
C VAL A 87 -4.83 -8.23 2.89
N CYS A 88 -5.59 -8.85 2.00
CA CYS A 88 -6.90 -9.41 2.32
C CYS A 88 -6.76 -10.66 3.22
N ARG A 89 -7.87 -11.06 3.85
CA ARG A 89 -7.90 -12.21 4.77
C ARG A 89 -7.41 -13.51 4.11
N HIS A 90 -7.68 -13.70 2.82
CA HIS A 90 -7.20 -14.85 2.08
C HIS A 90 -5.66 -14.89 2.06
N LEU A 91 -5.00 -13.84 1.58
CA LEU A 91 -3.53 -13.76 1.56
C LEU A 91 -2.89 -13.86 2.95
N LYS A 92 -3.55 -13.32 3.99
CA LYS A 92 -3.09 -13.47 5.38
C LYS A 92 -3.06 -14.93 5.83
N LYS A 93 -4.06 -15.74 5.44
CA LYS A 93 -4.10 -17.17 5.78
C LYS A 93 -3.00 -17.97 5.07
N GLU A 94 -2.62 -17.55 3.86
CA GLU A 94 -1.52 -18.11 3.08
C GLU A 94 -0.13 -17.65 3.57
N GLY A 95 -0.05 -16.87 4.67
CA GLY A 95 1.22 -16.33 5.16
C GLY A 95 1.84 -15.25 4.27
N LYS A 96 1.11 -14.73 3.26
CA LYS A 96 1.59 -13.72 2.31
C LYS A 96 1.47 -12.28 2.85
N SER A 97 1.49 -12.09 4.17
CA SER A 97 1.34 -10.76 4.79
C SER A 97 2.68 -10.12 5.08
N LEU A 98 2.87 -8.88 4.62
CA LEU A 98 4.00 -8.05 4.98
C LEU A 98 3.59 -7.02 6.04
N THR A 99 4.42 -6.87 7.06
CA THR A 99 4.35 -5.79 8.03
C THR A 99 5.33 -4.69 7.65
N ILE A 100 5.17 -3.52 8.27
CA ILE A 100 6.13 -2.41 8.11
C ILE A 100 7.55 -2.81 8.52
N ASP A 101 7.68 -3.66 9.54
CA ASP A 101 8.98 -4.06 10.06
C ASP A 101 9.69 -5.10 9.18
N ASP A 102 8.95 -5.75 8.26
CA ASP A 102 9.52 -6.60 7.22
C ASP A 102 10.19 -5.77 6.11
N ILE A 103 9.83 -4.48 6.01
CA ILE A 103 10.38 -3.56 5.01
C ILE A 103 11.44 -2.68 5.67
N LEU A 104 12.72 -3.04 5.47
CA LEU A 104 13.88 -2.38 6.12
C LEU A 104 13.84 -0.85 6.07
N ILE A 105 13.48 -0.27 4.92
CA ILE A 105 13.43 1.19 4.76
C ILE A 105 12.33 1.80 5.66
N LEU A 106 11.16 1.17 5.74
CA LEU A 106 10.11 1.67 6.62
C LEU A 106 10.46 1.48 8.09
N LYS A 107 11.07 0.33 8.42
CA LYS A 107 11.52 0.00 9.77
C LYS A 107 12.49 1.03 10.34
N LEU A 108 13.46 1.47 9.53
CA LEU A 108 14.55 2.36 9.94
C LEU A 108 14.17 3.85 9.95
N PHE A 109 13.36 4.31 9.00
CA PHE A 109 13.15 5.75 8.79
C PHE A 109 11.86 6.32 9.37
N PHE A 110 11.00 5.48 9.96
CA PHE A 110 9.77 5.92 10.60
C PHE A 110 9.72 5.46 12.06
N ASN A 111 9.26 6.36 12.94
CA ASN A 111 8.98 6.00 14.34
C ASN A 111 7.65 5.23 14.46
N TYR A 112 7.38 4.65 15.63
CA TYR A 112 6.17 3.84 15.88
C TYR A 112 4.87 4.53 15.42
N ARG A 113 4.68 5.81 15.75
CA ARG A 113 3.48 6.55 15.37
C ARG A 113 3.37 6.78 13.86
N GLN A 114 4.49 7.07 13.21
CA GLN A 114 4.53 7.20 11.75
C GLN A 114 4.22 5.85 11.08
N LYS A 115 4.68 4.74 11.65
CA LYS A 115 4.32 3.39 11.18
C LYS A 115 2.80 3.16 11.28
N ASP A 116 2.16 3.56 12.37
CA ASP A 116 0.69 3.50 12.49
C ASP A 116 -0.02 4.32 11.40
N ILE A 117 0.49 5.52 11.09
CA ILE A 117 -0.02 6.34 9.99
C ILE A 117 0.09 5.58 8.66
N LEU A 118 1.22 4.94 8.39
CA LEU A 118 1.42 4.19 7.14
C LEU A 118 0.55 2.93 7.04
N ASN A 119 0.14 2.33 8.16
CA ASN A 119 -0.71 1.14 8.18
C ASN A 119 -2.21 1.46 8.05
N MET A 120 -2.68 2.51 8.74
CA MET A 120 -4.13 2.70 8.95
C MET A 120 -4.81 3.56 7.88
N ASN A 121 -4.04 4.30 7.07
CA ASN A 121 -4.60 5.31 6.17
C ASN A 121 -4.89 4.76 4.75
N VAL A 122 -5.66 3.68 4.67
CA VAL A 122 -6.12 3.13 3.37
C VAL A 122 -7.00 4.13 2.64
N SER A 123 -6.95 4.11 1.31
CA SER A 123 -7.69 5.02 0.41
C SER A 123 -7.32 6.50 0.55
N GLN A 124 -6.23 6.84 1.23
CA GLN A 124 -5.67 8.18 1.23
C GLN A 124 -4.62 8.35 0.15
N THR A 125 -4.48 9.59 -0.34
CA THR A 125 -3.44 9.97 -1.27
C THR A 125 -2.09 10.00 -0.58
N LYS A 126 -1.04 9.96 -1.40
CA LYS A 126 0.34 10.20 -0.96
C LYS A 126 0.44 11.52 -0.21
N GLU A 127 -0.09 12.61 -0.76
CA GLU A 127 0.00 13.94 -0.15
C GLU A 127 -0.69 14.01 1.21
N GLU A 128 -1.91 13.48 1.32
CA GLU A 128 -2.64 13.37 2.60
C GLU A 128 -1.80 12.62 3.65
N THR A 129 -1.16 11.51 3.24
CA THR A 129 -0.33 10.69 4.14
C THR A 129 0.96 11.41 4.53
N ILE A 130 1.67 12.03 3.59
CA ILE A 130 2.91 12.79 3.86
C ILE A 130 2.63 13.95 4.83
N ASN A 131 1.52 14.67 4.64
CA ASN A 131 1.13 15.75 5.55
C ASN A 131 0.89 15.24 6.98
N LYS A 132 0.33 14.04 7.14
CA LYS A 132 0.18 13.41 8.47
C LYS A 132 1.51 13.00 9.08
N LEU A 133 2.44 12.46 8.28
CA LEU A 133 3.77 12.06 8.77
C LEU A 133 4.62 13.25 9.26
N LEU A 134 4.40 14.43 8.67
CA LEU A 134 5.05 15.69 9.05
C LEU A 134 4.40 16.34 10.26
N ASN A 135 3.15 16.00 10.59
CA ASN A 135 2.45 16.61 11.70
C ASN A 135 2.97 16.05 13.04
N LYS A 136 3.80 16.85 13.72
CA LYS A 136 4.41 16.51 15.01
C LYS A 136 3.48 16.72 16.22
N LYS A 137 2.30 17.32 16.02
CA LYS A 137 1.32 17.52 17.10
C LYS A 137 0.41 16.29 17.19
N HIS A 138 0.66 15.41 18.16
CA HIS A 138 -0.31 14.82 19.11
C HIS A 138 0.47 14.05 20.17
#